data_AF-A0A955PB21-F1
#
_entry.id   AF-A0A955PB21-F1
#
_cell.length_a   1.000
_cell.length_b   1.000
_cell.length_c   1.000
_cell.angle_alpha   90.00
_cell.angle_beta   90.00
_cell.angle_gamma   90.00
#
_symmetry.space_group_name_H-M   'P 1'
#
loop_
_entity.id
_entity.type
_entity.pdbx_description
1 polymer ?
#
loop_
_entity_poly.entity_id
_entity_poly.type
_entity_poly.pdbx_seq_one_letter_code
_entity_poly.pdbx_strand_id
1 'polypeptide(L)'
;MSRVVWTDKGRVGTFYIEFGSTPRPTKVIYDREGSAASTLKPEEVDWDYVRSAKWFHTTGITPALSKACLDTVRVGIEEAHRGKTSVSLDLNYRSKLWSPSKCKKTLSPLLPKVDLFIAGFEDLIQVFGIRGTAKSQAKEIQEEFGVSKVLVTCGAEGAILRESNGEIHEISFERFPV
;
A
#
# COMPACT_ATOMS: atom_id res chain seq x y z
N MET A 1 9.52 23.04 8.46
CA MET A 1 10.21 22.10 9.37
C MET A 1 9.67 20.71 9.15
N SER A 2 10.49 19.68 9.33
CA SER A 2 10.06 18.27 9.23
C SER A 2 8.92 17.96 10.22
N ARG A 3 8.01 17.06 9.84
CA ARG A 3 6.91 16.53 10.71
C ARG A 3 7.23 15.12 11.22
N VAL A 4 8.51 14.75 11.22
CA VAL A 4 9.00 13.49 11.80
C VAL A 4 8.81 13.50 13.32
N VAL A 5 8.19 12.45 13.83
CA VAL A 5 8.12 12.15 15.27
C VAL A 5 9.41 11.43 15.66
N TRP A 6 10.13 12.01 16.61
CA TRP A 6 11.35 11.41 17.16
C TRP A 6 11.04 10.69 18.48
N THR A 7 11.72 9.57 18.72
CA THR A 7 11.62 8.78 19.96
C THR A 7 13.01 8.38 20.43
N ASP A 8 13.21 8.39 21.75
CA ASP A 8 14.39 7.83 22.43
C ASP A 8 14.23 6.34 22.77
N LYS A 9 13.04 5.78 22.48
CA LYS A 9 12.68 4.39 22.73
C LYS A 9 12.54 3.60 21.43
N GLY A 10 12.99 2.35 21.48
CA GLY A 10 12.96 1.42 20.35
C GLY A 10 14.20 1.50 19.47
N ARG A 11 14.36 0.53 18.57
CA ARG A 11 15.45 0.49 17.60
C ARG A 11 14.99 0.92 16.21
N VAL A 12 15.91 1.44 15.41
CA VAL A 12 15.67 1.69 14.00
C VAL A 12 15.47 0.34 13.30
N GLY A 13 14.42 0.22 12.49
CA GLY A 13 14.20 -0.98 11.69
C GLY A 13 15.31 -1.12 10.65
N THR A 14 15.91 -2.28 10.54
CA THR A 14 16.99 -2.57 9.58
C THR A 14 16.62 -3.74 8.68
N PHE A 15 17.31 -3.86 7.55
CA PHE A 15 17.32 -5.08 6.78
C PHE A 15 18.74 -5.38 6.29
N TYR A 16 19.01 -6.66 6.10
CA TYR A 16 20.28 -7.18 5.62
C TYR A 16 20.02 -7.90 4.31
N ILE A 17 20.82 -7.61 3.30
CA ILE A 17 20.75 -8.28 2.00
C ILE A 17 21.93 -9.24 1.91
N GLU A 18 21.61 -10.50 1.70
CA GLU A 18 22.57 -11.54 1.36
C GLU A 18 22.44 -11.82 -0.14
N PHE A 19 23.34 -11.22 -0.93
CA PHE A 19 23.36 -11.41 -2.39
C PHE A 19 23.54 -12.88 -2.74
N GLY A 20 22.64 -13.41 -3.55
CA GLY A 20 22.65 -14.79 -4.02
C GLY A 20 23.40 -14.96 -5.34
N SER A 21 23.86 -16.18 -5.59
CA SER A 21 24.29 -16.65 -6.90
C SER A 21 23.66 -18.01 -7.14
N THR A 22 23.36 -18.35 -8.39
CA THR A 22 22.72 -19.63 -8.76
C THR A 22 23.42 -20.81 -8.07
N PRO A 23 22.68 -21.71 -7.40
CA PRO A 23 21.21 -21.82 -7.34
C PRO A 23 20.53 -21.05 -6.19
N ARG A 24 21.27 -20.32 -5.35
CA ARG A 24 20.72 -19.62 -4.18
C ARG A 24 20.17 -18.24 -4.58
N PRO A 25 18.90 -17.92 -4.29
CA PRO A 25 18.35 -16.59 -4.54
C PRO A 25 18.93 -15.56 -3.55
N THR A 26 18.92 -14.28 -3.94
CA THR A 26 19.18 -13.17 -3.01
C THR A 26 18.15 -13.18 -1.88
N LYS A 27 18.63 -13.09 -0.64
CA LYS A 27 17.78 -13.13 0.55
C LYS A 27 17.80 -11.78 1.24
N VAL A 28 16.62 -11.25 1.56
CA VAL A 28 16.47 -10.08 2.42
C VAL A 28 15.96 -10.52 3.79
N ILE A 29 16.71 -10.18 4.82
CA ILE A 29 16.40 -10.45 6.23
C ILE A 29 15.99 -9.12 6.87
N TYR A 30 14.80 -9.06 7.45
CA TYR A 30 14.29 -7.84 8.08
C TYR A 30 14.38 -7.95 9.60
N ASP A 31 15.00 -6.96 10.24
CA ASP A 31 14.90 -6.72 11.68
C ASP A 31 14.10 -5.44 11.92
N ARG A 32 12.77 -5.57 11.89
CA ARG A 32 11.85 -4.42 12.00
C ARG A 32 10.70 -4.61 12.99
N GLU A 33 10.56 -5.80 13.56
CA GLU A 33 9.53 -6.10 14.55
C GLU A 33 9.82 -5.34 15.85
N GLY A 34 8.87 -4.54 16.35
CA GLY A 34 9.11 -3.68 17.51
C GLY A 34 10.15 -2.58 17.27
N SER A 35 10.41 -2.22 16.01
CA SER A 35 11.16 -1.01 15.67
C SER A 35 10.35 0.25 15.96
N ALA A 36 11.00 1.40 16.09
CA ALA A 36 10.35 2.69 16.33
C ALA A 36 9.22 2.99 15.33
N ALA A 37 9.40 2.65 14.05
CA ALA A 37 8.37 2.86 13.03
C ALA A 37 7.12 1.98 13.26
N SER A 38 7.28 0.79 13.84
CA SER A 38 6.18 -0.14 14.12
C SER A 38 5.37 0.24 15.36
N THR A 39 5.78 1.26 16.11
CA THR A 39 5.10 1.72 17.33
C THR A 39 4.31 3.00 17.15
N LEU A 40 4.30 3.59 15.95
CA LEU A 40 3.60 4.84 15.67
C LEU A 40 2.10 4.74 16.01
N LYS A 41 1.63 5.68 16.83
CA LYS A 41 0.24 5.79 17.26
C LYS A 41 -0.46 7.01 16.65
N PRO A 42 -1.80 7.02 16.60
CA PRO A 42 -2.53 8.13 16.02
C PRO A 42 -2.25 9.49 16.69
N GLU A 43 -2.11 9.50 18.01
CA GLU A 43 -1.88 10.69 18.84
C GLU A 43 -0.51 11.35 18.62
N GLU A 44 0.42 10.67 17.95
CA GLU A 44 1.75 11.21 17.65
C GLU A 44 1.78 12.00 16.33
N VAL A 45 0.75 11.88 15.48
CA VAL A 45 0.71 12.49 14.16
C VAL A 45 0.05 13.88 14.21
N ASP A 46 0.69 14.86 13.56
CA ASP A 46 0.12 16.19 13.31
C ASP A 46 -0.99 16.10 12.24
N TRP A 47 -2.23 15.87 12.69
CA TRP A 47 -3.37 15.72 11.80
C TRP A 47 -3.81 17.02 11.13
N ASP A 48 -3.52 18.19 11.71
CA ASP A 48 -3.77 19.48 11.05
C ASP A 48 -2.92 19.60 9.79
N TYR A 49 -1.66 19.17 9.88
CA TYR A 49 -0.79 19.11 8.71
C TYR A 49 -1.33 18.16 7.64
N VAL A 50 -1.78 16.95 8.02
CA VAL A 50 -2.38 15.99 7.07
C VAL A 50 -3.61 16.58 6.39
N ARG A 51 -4.51 17.21 7.16
CA ARG A 51 -5.73 17.86 6.65
C ARG A 51 -5.44 19.01 5.67
N SER A 52 -4.29 19.65 5.78
CA SER A 52 -3.88 20.73 4.87
C SER A 52 -3.23 20.23 3.56
N ALA A 53 -2.95 18.93 3.47
CA ALA A 53 -2.29 18.35 2.31
C ALA A 53 -3.27 18.13 1.14
N LYS A 54 -2.72 18.04 -0.07
CA LYS A 54 -3.50 17.62 -1.26
C LYS A 54 -3.74 16.12 -1.29
N TRP A 55 -2.75 15.35 -0.84
CA TRP A 55 -2.77 13.89 -0.84
C TRP A 55 -2.22 13.33 0.46
N PHE A 56 -2.89 12.30 0.97
CA PHE A 56 -2.41 11.38 1.98
C PHE A 56 -2.11 10.03 1.30
N HIS A 57 -0.88 9.55 1.42
CA HIS A 57 -0.47 8.26 0.87
C HIS A 57 -0.10 7.30 1.99
N THR A 58 -0.59 6.07 1.87
CA THR A 58 -0.20 4.96 2.75
C THR A 58 -0.01 3.68 1.93
N THR A 59 0.56 2.66 2.57
CA THR A 59 0.75 1.35 1.95
C THR A 59 0.16 0.26 2.84
N GLY A 60 -0.02 -0.95 2.28
CA GLY A 60 -0.39 -2.14 3.05
C GLY A 60 0.71 -2.62 4.00
N ILE A 61 1.95 -2.12 3.91
CA ILE A 61 3.03 -2.47 4.85
C ILE A 61 2.76 -1.87 6.23
N THR A 62 2.45 -0.56 6.31
CA THR A 62 2.25 0.15 7.57
C THR A 62 1.23 -0.53 8.49
N PRO A 63 -0.01 -0.85 8.07
CA PRO A 63 -0.98 -1.56 8.92
C PRO A 63 -0.56 -2.99 9.25
N ALA A 64 0.36 -3.59 8.48
CA ALA A 64 0.88 -4.92 8.75
C ALA A 64 2.00 -4.94 9.82
N LEU A 65 2.60 -3.79 10.14
CA LEU A 65 3.67 -3.70 11.14
C LEU A 65 3.17 -3.93 12.57
N SER A 66 2.01 -3.38 12.92
CA SER A 66 1.41 -3.53 14.25
C SER A 66 -0.05 -3.08 14.27
N LYS A 67 -0.77 -3.43 15.35
CA LYS A 67 -2.12 -2.89 15.60
C LYS A 67 -2.10 -1.35 15.70
N ALA A 68 -1.10 -0.78 16.37
CA ALA A 68 -0.98 0.67 16.52
C ALA A 68 -0.85 1.35 15.16
N CYS A 69 -0.01 0.81 14.27
CA CYS A 69 0.14 1.35 12.92
C CYS A 69 -1.13 1.20 12.08
N LEU A 70 -1.88 0.10 12.22
CA LEU A 70 -3.19 -0.04 11.60
C LEU A 70 -4.17 1.03 12.11
N ASP A 71 -4.24 1.24 13.43
CA ASP A 71 -5.09 2.27 14.03
C ASP A 71 -4.69 3.67 13.51
N THR A 72 -3.39 3.95 13.39
CA THR A 72 -2.85 5.20 12.82
C THR A 72 -3.27 5.39 11.36
N VAL A 73 -3.17 4.34 10.54
CA VAL A 73 -3.61 4.42 9.13
C VAL A 73 -5.12 4.66 9.04
N ARG A 74 -5.91 4.00 9.90
CA ARG A 74 -7.36 4.23 9.96
C ARG A 74 -7.67 5.68 10.29
N VAL A 75 -7.08 6.22 11.35
CA VAL A 75 -7.27 7.63 11.72
C VAL A 75 -6.79 8.55 10.60
N GLY A 76 -5.64 8.28 9.99
CA GLY A 76 -5.12 9.11 8.90
C GLY A 76 -6.03 9.20 7.69
N ILE A 77 -6.70 8.10 7.31
CA ILE A 77 -7.71 8.10 6.24
C ILE A 77 -8.92 8.96 6.65
N GLU A 78 -9.42 8.84 7.89
CA GLU A 78 -10.52 9.68 8.36
C GLU A 78 -10.15 11.17 8.40
N GLU A 79 -8.94 11.48 8.85
CA GLU A 79 -8.46 12.86 8.93
C GLU A 79 -8.24 13.46 7.55
N ALA A 80 -7.68 12.71 6.61
CA ALA A 80 -7.59 13.14 5.21
C ALA A 80 -8.97 13.54 4.66
N HIS A 81 -9.99 12.70 4.88
CA HIS A 81 -11.35 13.02 4.47
C HIS A 81 -11.92 14.28 5.13
N ARG A 82 -11.68 14.49 6.44
CA ARG A 82 -12.09 15.72 7.14
C ARG A 82 -11.43 16.97 6.53
N GLY A 83 -10.19 16.85 6.05
CA GLY A 83 -9.45 17.91 5.37
C GLY A 83 -9.79 18.08 3.88
N LYS A 84 -10.65 17.22 3.30
CA LYS A 84 -10.83 17.09 1.84
C LYS A 84 -9.51 16.78 1.10
N THR A 85 -8.60 16.10 1.79
CA THR A 85 -7.34 15.56 1.27
C THR A 85 -7.61 14.21 0.60
N SER A 86 -7.13 14.03 -0.63
CA SER A 86 -7.30 12.76 -1.34
C SER A 86 -6.45 11.64 -0.73
N VAL A 87 -6.96 10.41 -0.76
CA VAL A 87 -6.31 9.23 -0.18
C VAL A 87 -5.81 8.30 -1.28
N SER A 88 -4.54 7.94 -1.22
CA SER A 88 -3.98 6.84 -2.01
C SER A 88 -3.48 5.71 -1.12
N LEU A 89 -3.78 4.47 -1.52
CA LEU A 89 -3.33 3.27 -0.81
C LEU A 89 -2.67 2.31 -1.80
N ASP A 90 -1.39 2.04 -1.61
CA ASP A 90 -0.67 0.98 -2.33
C ASP A 90 -0.73 -0.33 -1.53
N LEU A 91 -1.32 -1.37 -2.11
CA LEU A 91 -1.44 -2.69 -1.50
C LEU A 91 -0.09 -3.21 -0.98
N ASN A 92 0.97 -3.02 -1.77
CA ASN A 92 2.36 -3.35 -1.45
C ASN A 92 2.49 -4.64 -0.61
N TYR A 93 1.93 -5.74 -1.09
CA TYR A 93 1.76 -6.92 -0.26
C TYR A 93 3.12 -7.56 0.09
N ARG A 94 3.26 -7.97 1.34
CA ARG A 94 4.47 -8.62 1.87
C ARG A 94 4.09 -9.86 2.65
N SER A 95 4.25 -11.02 2.03
CA SER A 95 3.96 -12.33 2.62
C SER A 95 4.69 -12.60 3.94
N LYS A 96 5.84 -11.97 4.17
CA LYS A 96 6.59 -12.06 5.45
C LYS A 96 5.93 -11.31 6.62
N LEU A 97 4.94 -10.45 6.37
CA LEU A 97 4.25 -9.70 7.43
C LEU A 97 2.92 -10.34 7.84
N TRP A 98 2.21 -10.91 6.87
CA TRP A 98 0.88 -11.46 7.09
C TRP A 98 0.43 -12.33 5.93
N SER A 99 -0.58 -13.17 6.19
CA SER A 99 -1.23 -13.99 5.17
C SER A 99 -2.08 -13.13 4.22
N PRO A 100 -2.37 -13.61 2.99
CA PRO A 100 -3.26 -12.90 2.07
C PRO A 100 -4.66 -12.68 2.67
N SER A 101 -5.20 -13.68 3.39
CA SER A 101 -6.50 -13.58 4.06
C SER A 101 -6.55 -12.49 5.13
N LYS A 102 -5.48 -12.34 5.92
CA LYS A 102 -5.37 -11.29 6.93
C LYS A 102 -5.21 -9.92 6.27
N CYS A 103 -4.46 -9.83 5.18
CA CYS A 103 -4.32 -8.63 4.36
C CYS A 103 -5.69 -8.17 3.82
N LYS A 104 -6.42 -9.04 3.09
CA LYS A 104 -7.77 -8.74 2.56
C LYS A 104 -8.70 -8.28 3.68
N LYS A 105 -8.81 -9.07 4.76
CA LYS A 105 -9.69 -8.74 5.91
C LYS A 105 -9.36 -7.39 6.53
N THR A 106 -8.09 -7.00 6.58
CA THR A 106 -7.66 -5.76 7.22
C THR A 106 -7.83 -4.54 6.32
N LEU A 107 -7.52 -4.66 5.03
CA LEU A 107 -7.52 -3.54 4.09
C LEU A 107 -8.87 -3.30 3.42
N SER A 108 -9.67 -4.34 3.15
CA SER A 108 -10.98 -4.21 2.48
C SER A 108 -11.89 -3.16 3.13
N PRO A 109 -12.01 -3.05 4.47
CA PRO A 109 -12.83 -2.01 5.10
C PRO A 109 -12.33 -0.57 4.88
N LEU A 110 -11.08 -0.38 4.46
CA LEU A 110 -10.49 0.93 4.21
C LEU A 110 -10.73 1.40 2.77
N LEU A 111 -10.86 0.47 1.83
CA LEU A 111 -10.95 0.75 0.40
C LEU A 111 -12.11 1.68 -0.02
N PRO A 112 -13.31 1.65 0.61
CA PRO A 112 -14.37 2.62 0.29
C PRO A 112 -13.99 4.08 0.58
N LYS A 113 -12.89 4.31 1.31
CA LYS A 113 -12.35 5.62 1.66
C LYS A 113 -11.02 5.92 0.96
N VAL A 114 -10.74 5.22 -0.14
CA VAL A 114 -9.53 5.39 -0.94
C VAL A 114 -9.93 5.94 -2.30
N ASP A 115 -9.32 7.07 -2.68
CA ASP A 115 -9.52 7.68 -3.99
C ASP A 115 -8.69 6.97 -5.06
N LEU A 116 -7.47 6.56 -4.73
CA LEU A 116 -6.57 5.82 -5.62
C LEU A 116 -6.02 4.57 -4.95
N PHE A 117 -6.47 3.41 -5.40
CA PHE A 117 -5.90 2.13 -4.99
C PHE A 117 -4.86 1.67 -6.01
N ILE A 118 -3.67 1.31 -5.52
CA ILE A 118 -2.57 0.83 -6.34
C ILE A 118 -2.28 -0.61 -5.94
N ALA A 119 -2.17 -1.51 -6.92
CA ALA A 119 -1.81 -2.89 -6.66
C ALA A 119 -1.02 -3.50 -7.82
N GLY A 120 -0.17 -4.48 -7.51
CA GLY A 120 0.43 -5.35 -8.54
C GLY A 120 -0.58 -6.36 -9.05
N PHE A 121 -0.49 -6.70 -10.34
CA PHE A 121 -1.33 -7.71 -11.00
C PHE A 121 -1.37 -9.04 -10.20
N GLU A 122 -0.20 -9.54 -9.79
CA GLU A 122 -0.08 -10.78 -9.01
C GLU A 122 -0.61 -10.64 -7.58
N ASP A 123 -0.45 -9.47 -6.96
CA ASP A 123 -0.96 -9.23 -5.60
C ASP A 123 -2.50 -9.23 -5.57
N LEU A 124 -3.16 -8.77 -6.64
CA LEU A 124 -4.64 -8.84 -6.76
C LEU A 124 -5.14 -10.29 -6.83
N ILE A 125 -4.40 -11.15 -7.54
CA ILE A 125 -4.70 -12.59 -7.57
C ILE A 125 -4.47 -13.17 -6.17
N GLN A 126 -3.32 -12.88 -5.57
CA GLN A 126 -2.89 -13.50 -4.32
C GLN A 126 -3.75 -13.09 -3.12
N VAL A 127 -4.08 -11.80 -3.00
CA VAL A 127 -4.79 -11.24 -1.84
C VAL A 127 -6.30 -11.25 -2.03
N PHE A 128 -6.78 -10.85 -3.21
CA PHE A 128 -8.21 -10.67 -3.45
C PHE A 128 -8.85 -11.86 -4.15
N GLY A 129 -8.05 -12.74 -4.77
CA GLY A 129 -8.55 -13.87 -5.56
C GLY A 129 -9.00 -13.48 -6.97
N ILE A 130 -8.75 -12.24 -7.38
CA ILE A 130 -9.27 -11.64 -8.61
C ILE A 130 -8.36 -12.01 -9.78
N ARG A 131 -8.91 -12.79 -10.71
CA ARG A 131 -8.19 -13.33 -11.89
C ARG A 131 -8.60 -12.58 -13.16
N GLY A 132 -7.89 -12.87 -14.26
CA GLY A 132 -8.17 -12.32 -15.58
C GLY A 132 -7.11 -11.32 -16.02
N THR A 133 -7.54 -10.31 -16.77
CA THR A 133 -6.65 -9.24 -17.27
C THR A 133 -6.52 -8.12 -16.23
N ALA A 134 -5.48 -7.30 -16.31
CA ALA A 134 -5.33 -6.14 -15.43
C ALA A 134 -6.56 -5.20 -15.49
N LYS A 135 -7.17 -5.06 -16.68
CA LYS A 135 -8.42 -4.29 -16.88
C LYS A 135 -9.61 -4.87 -16.11
N SER A 136 -9.82 -6.19 -16.20
CA SER A 136 -10.90 -6.84 -15.48
C SER A 136 -10.66 -6.84 -13.98
N GLN A 137 -9.40 -6.96 -13.53
CA GLN A 137 -9.05 -6.86 -12.13
C GLN A 137 -9.36 -5.46 -11.55
N ALA A 138 -8.97 -4.40 -12.26
CA ALA A 138 -9.26 -3.03 -11.84
C ALA A 138 -10.77 -2.79 -11.72
N LYS A 139 -11.55 -3.26 -12.70
CA LYS A 139 -13.01 -3.18 -12.68
C LYS A 139 -13.59 -3.90 -11.46
N GLU A 140 -13.19 -5.14 -11.20
CA GLU A 140 -13.72 -5.95 -10.09
C GLU A 140 -13.40 -5.32 -8.72
N ILE A 141 -12.21 -4.74 -8.53
CA ILE A 141 -11.89 -3.99 -7.31
C ILE A 141 -12.82 -2.80 -7.12
N GLN A 142 -13.11 -2.03 -8.18
CA GLN A 142 -14.01 -0.88 -8.06
C GLN A 142 -15.45 -1.33 -7.75
N GLU A 143 -15.91 -2.40 -8.38
CA GLU A 143 -17.26 -2.95 -8.16
C GLU A 143 -17.42 -3.57 -6.76
N GLU A 144 -16.42 -4.31 -6.27
CA GLU A 144 -16.48 -4.98 -4.94
C GLU A 144 -16.29 -3.99 -3.80
N PHE A 145 -15.43 -2.98 -3.95
CA PHE A 145 -14.99 -2.12 -2.83
C PHE A 145 -15.32 -0.63 -2.97
N GLY A 146 -15.86 -0.18 -4.11
CA GLY A 146 -16.25 1.22 -4.31
C GLY A 146 -15.09 2.21 -4.40
N VAL A 147 -13.89 1.75 -4.76
CA VAL A 147 -12.72 2.62 -4.95
C VAL A 147 -12.92 3.53 -6.16
N SER A 148 -12.57 4.82 -6.05
CA SER A 148 -12.75 5.78 -7.15
C SER A 148 -11.85 5.49 -8.35
N LYS A 149 -10.55 5.24 -8.14
CA LYS A 149 -9.57 4.92 -9.19
C LYS A 149 -8.72 3.72 -8.80
N VAL A 150 -8.42 2.86 -9.77
CA VAL A 150 -7.56 1.69 -9.55
C VAL A 150 -6.42 1.66 -10.57
N LEU A 151 -5.19 1.67 -10.05
CA LEU A 151 -3.96 1.50 -10.81
C LEU A 151 -3.43 0.07 -10.61
N VAL A 152 -3.38 -0.70 -11.68
CA VAL A 152 -2.76 -2.04 -11.69
C VAL A 152 -1.41 -1.97 -12.37
N THR A 153 -0.35 -2.34 -11.64
CA THR A 153 1.01 -2.44 -12.18
C THR A 153 1.29 -3.86 -12.66
N CYS A 154 1.87 -4.00 -13.85
CA CYS A 154 2.08 -5.27 -14.56
C CYS A 154 3.56 -5.56 -14.80
N GLY A 155 4.45 -4.99 -13.98
CA GLY A 155 5.90 -5.16 -14.12
C GLY A 155 6.40 -4.62 -15.47
N ALA A 156 7.10 -5.47 -16.23
CA ALA A 156 7.64 -5.09 -17.54
C ALA A 156 6.55 -4.81 -18.60
N GLU A 157 5.33 -5.28 -18.39
CA GLU A 157 4.19 -5.02 -19.30
C GLU A 157 3.56 -3.65 -19.08
N GLY A 158 4.06 -2.86 -18.13
CA GLY A 158 3.60 -1.51 -17.87
C GLY A 158 2.51 -1.43 -16.79
N ALA A 159 1.51 -0.59 -16.99
CA ALA A 159 0.45 -0.36 -16.02
C ALA A 159 -0.87 0.09 -16.68
N ILE A 160 -1.98 -0.14 -15.98
CA ILE A 160 -3.30 0.33 -16.40
C ILE A 160 -3.96 1.09 -15.25
N LEU A 161 -4.52 2.26 -15.55
CA LEU A 161 -5.35 3.06 -14.64
C LEU A 161 -6.79 2.99 -15.11
N ARG A 162 -7.70 2.53 -14.26
CA ARG A 162 -9.15 2.66 -14.47
C ARG A 162 -9.68 3.82 -13.63
N GLU A 163 -10.24 4.82 -14.31
CA GLU A 163 -10.86 6.00 -13.73
C GLU A 163 -12.27 5.69 -13.18
N SER A 164 -12.83 6.64 -12.42
CA SER A 164 -14.16 6.47 -11.79
C SER A 164 -15.30 6.41 -12.82
N ASN A 165 -15.12 7.05 -13.97
CA ASN A 165 -16.05 7.01 -15.11
C ASN A 165 -15.91 5.72 -15.96
N GLY A 166 -14.95 4.86 -15.62
CA GLY A 166 -14.61 3.64 -16.37
C GLY A 166 -13.68 3.83 -17.55
N GLU A 167 -13.17 5.05 -17.80
CA GLU A 167 -12.08 5.30 -18.74
C GLU A 167 -10.81 4.54 -18.30
N ILE A 168 -10.03 4.09 -19.29
CA ILE A 168 -8.82 3.30 -19.05
C ILE A 168 -7.65 4.00 -19.73
N HIS A 169 -6.60 4.25 -18.96
CA HIS A 169 -5.30 4.71 -19.45
C HIS A 169 -4.28 3.58 -19.32
N GLU A 170 -3.45 3.41 -20.35
CA GLU A 170 -2.46 2.34 -20.40
C GLU A 170 -1.10 2.93 -20.72
N ILE A 171 -0.08 2.44 -20.03
CA ILE A 171 1.31 2.69 -20.36
C ILE A 171 1.95 1.34 -20.54
N SER A 172 2.58 1.11 -21.70
CA SER A 172 3.45 -0.02 -21.95
C SER A 172 4.90 0.45 -21.91
N PHE A 173 5.80 -0.42 -21.46
CA PHE A 173 7.24 -0.18 -21.59
C PHE A 173 7.75 -0.90 -22.84
N GLU A 174 8.51 -0.22 -23.67
CA GLU A 174 9.28 -0.89 -24.71
C GLU A 174 10.31 -1.80 -24.04
N ARG A 175 10.24 -3.10 -24.31
CA ARG A 175 11.31 -4.02 -23.90
C ARG A 175 12.54 -3.67 -24.72
N PHE A 176 13.56 -3.10 -24.08
CA PHE A 176 14.88 -3.04 -24.69
C PHE A 176 15.34 -4.48 -24.97
N PRO A 177 15.72 -4.83 -26.21
CA PRO A 177 16.27 -6.15 -26.50
C PRO A 177 17.53 -6.32 -25.65
N VAL A 178 17.51 -7.37 -24.81
CA VAL A 178 18.65 -7.81 -24.00
C VAL A 178 19.59 -8.64 -24.86
#